data_AF-A0A963CUV3-F1
#
_entry.id   AF-A0A963CUV3-F1
#
_cell.length_a   1.000
_cell.length_b   1.000
_cell.length_c   1.000
_cell.angle_alpha   90.00
_cell.angle_beta   90.00
_cell.angle_gamma   90.00
#
_symmetry.space_group_name_H-M   'P 1'
#
loop_
_entity.id
_entity.type
_entity.pdbx_description
1 polymer ?
#
loop_
_entity_poly.entity_id
_entity_poly.type
_entity_poly.pdbx_seq_one_letter_code
_entity_poly.pdbx_strand_id
1 'polypeptide(L)'
;MPQLPESKQKVKFYQTGTFTVGNRLLEADHRTVQATIDRSNSLDSGHRACQGCGEALGARFAIDAAMRATNNQLIAANATGCLEVFTTPYPETAWSIPWIHSLFGNASAVASGIAAALKVKGR
;
A
#
# COMPACT_ATOMS: atom_id res chain seq x y z
N MET A 1 29.10 -13.14 14.89
CA MET A 1 27.71 -12.62 14.84
C MET A 1 26.78 -13.82 14.83
N PRO A 2 25.81 -13.94 15.74
CA PRO A 2 24.93 -15.11 15.78
C PRO A 2 24.07 -15.16 14.52
N GLN A 3 24.08 -16.29 13.83
CA GLN A 3 23.28 -16.52 12.62
C GLN A 3 21.81 -16.67 13.01
N LEU A 4 20.94 -15.85 12.42
CA LEU A 4 19.49 -15.94 12.60
C LEU A 4 18.96 -17.23 11.94
N PRO A 5 18.00 -17.94 12.56
CA PRO A 5 17.44 -19.17 12.01
C PRO A 5 16.77 -18.96 10.64
N GLU A 6 16.98 -19.93 9.77
CA GLU A 6 16.71 -19.94 8.31
C GLU A 6 15.24 -19.74 7.90
N SER A 7 14.31 -19.71 8.87
CA SER A 7 12.86 -19.64 8.64
C SER A 7 12.27 -18.22 8.60
N LYS A 8 13.09 -17.17 8.65
CA LYS A 8 12.61 -15.78 8.51
C LYS A 8 13.03 -15.24 7.15
N GLN A 9 12.05 -15.11 6.25
CA GLN A 9 12.21 -14.44 4.95
C GLN A 9 12.94 -13.11 5.17
N LYS A 10 14.09 -12.92 4.51
CA LYS A 10 14.77 -11.63 4.43
C LYS A 10 13.80 -10.66 3.76
N VAL A 11 13.09 -9.85 4.55
CA VAL A 11 12.36 -8.71 4.02
C VAL A 11 13.41 -7.77 3.43
N LYS A 12 13.43 -7.69 2.09
CA LYS A 12 14.21 -6.65 1.42
C LYS A 12 13.51 -5.33 1.72
N PHE A 13 14.03 -4.62 2.72
CA PHE A 13 13.53 -3.32 3.13
C PHE A 13 13.93 -2.30 2.06
N TYR A 14 13.16 -2.22 0.97
CA TYR A 14 13.47 -1.30 -0.13
C TYR A 14 13.15 0.17 0.17
N GLN A 15 12.47 0.45 1.28
CA GLN A 15 11.97 1.78 1.60
C GLN A 15 12.71 2.39 2.81
N THR A 16 13.67 3.26 2.52
CA THR A 16 14.30 4.18 3.48
C THR A 16 13.25 5.19 3.97
N GLY A 17 12.76 5.01 5.20
CA GLY A 17 11.72 5.89 5.79
C GLY A 17 10.89 5.22 6.90
N THR A 18 11.01 3.91 7.05
CA THR A 18 10.25 3.15 8.06
C THR A 18 10.70 3.41 9.50
N PHE A 19 11.91 3.95 9.71
CA PHE A 19 12.40 4.26 11.06
C PHE A 19 11.65 5.42 11.73
N THR A 20 11.10 6.37 10.96
CA THR A 20 10.47 7.59 11.50
C THR A 20 8.94 7.52 11.54
N VAL A 21 8.31 6.78 10.62
CA VAL A 21 6.84 6.86 10.38
C VAL A 21 6.05 5.74 11.09
N GLY A 22 6.73 4.73 11.62
CA GLY A 22 6.07 3.57 12.26
C GLY A 22 5.69 3.76 13.74
N ASN A 23 6.10 4.85 14.40
CA ASN A 23 6.11 4.94 15.86
C ASN A 23 6.87 3.77 16.52
N ARG A 24 7.98 3.33 15.92
CA ARG A 24 8.74 2.15 16.40
C ARG A 24 9.39 2.36 17.78
N LEU A 25 9.44 3.60 18.26
CA LEU A 25 9.86 3.98 19.60
C LEU A 25 8.78 3.70 20.68
N LEU A 26 7.53 3.48 20.27
CA LEU A 26 6.45 3.08 21.18
C LEU A 26 6.46 1.56 21.41
N GLU A 27 5.75 1.14 22.45
CA GLU A 27 5.44 -0.26 22.72
C GLU A 27 4.73 -0.94 21.56
N ALA A 28 4.89 -2.26 21.46
CA ALA A 28 4.51 -3.02 20.27
C ALA A 28 3.02 -2.91 19.90
N ASP A 29 2.16 -2.77 20.91
CA ASP A 29 0.71 -2.57 20.82
C ASP A 29 0.32 -1.19 20.23
N HIS A 30 1.17 -0.19 20.41
CA HIS A 30 0.93 1.18 19.95
C HIS A 30 1.60 1.50 18.60
N ARG A 31 2.29 0.53 17.99
CA ARG A 31 2.95 0.71 16.68
C ARG A 31 1.95 0.68 15.54
N THR A 32 2.19 1.54 14.55
CA THR A 32 1.39 1.51 13.31
C THR A 32 1.82 0.33 12.43
N VAL A 33 0.97 -0.06 11.47
CA VAL A 33 1.29 -1.10 10.46
C VAL A 33 2.63 -0.82 9.76
N GLN A 34 2.99 0.45 9.63
CA GLN A 34 4.24 0.85 8.99
C GLN A 34 5.49 0.38 9.75
N ALA A 35 5.41 0.16 11.07
CA ALA A 35 6.56 -0.35 11.83
C ALA A 35 6.74 -1.86 11.73
N THR A 36 5.71 -2.58 11.27
CA THR A 36 5.70 -4.03 11.34
C THR A 36 6.49 -4.62 10.18
N ILE A 37 7.11 -5.78 10.42
CA ILE A 37 7.92 -6.48 9.41
C ILE A 37 7.07 -7.28 8.43
N ASP A 38 5.83 -7.58 8.83
CA ASP A 38 4.82 -8.36 8.11
C ASP A 38 3.82 -7.48 7.34
N ARG A 39 4.09 -6.17 7.20
CA ARG A 39 3.23 -5.26 6.45
C ARG A 39 3.04 -5.72 5.00
N SER A 40 1.87 -5.44 4.43
CA SER A 40 1.47 -5.86 3.09
C SER A 40 2.37 -5.32 1.96
N ASN A 41 3.03 -4.17 2.15
CA ASN A 41 3.69 -3.43 1.07
C ASN A 41 2.74 -3.20 -0.12
N SER A 42 1.51 -2.80 0.16
CA SER A 42 0.47 -2.65 -0.88
C SER A 42 0.81 -1.61 -1.94
N LEU A 43 1.61 -0.61 -1.56
CA LEU A 43 2.29 0.33 -2.45
C LEU A 43 3.81 0.24 -2.19
N ASP A 44 4.55 -0.31 -3.15
CA ASP A 44 5.98 -0.59 -3.03
C ASP A 44 6.85 0.59 -3.52
N SER A 45 8.15 0.48 -3.29
CA SER A 45 9.20 1.29 -3.90
C SER A 45 9.24 1.11 -5.43
N GLY A 46 10.00 1.96 -6.13
CA GLY A 46 10.11 1.92 -7.60
C GLY A 46 9.16 2.86 -8.34
N HIS A 47 8.44 3.71 -7.61
CA HIS A 47 7.59 4.76 -8.17
C HIS A 47 8.35 6.09 -8.39
N ARG A 48 7.84 6.98 -9.26
CA ARG A 48 8.50 8.25 -9.65
C ARG A 48 8.11 9.46 -8.80
N ALA A 49 7.67 9.24 -7.56
CA ALA A 49 7.30 10.32 -6.65
C ALA A 49 8.50 11.23 -6.33
N CYS A 50 8.23 12.51 -6.03
CA CYS A 50 9.26 13.43 -5.54
C CYS A 50 9.93 12.88 -4.27
N GLN A 51 11.19 13.25 -4.05
CA GLN A 51 11.89 12.90 -2.81
C GLN A 51 11.13 13.45 -1.60
N GLY A 52 10.77 12.58 -0.66
CA GLY A 52 9.97 12.95 0.51
C GLY A 52 8.49 13.23 0.20
N CYS A 53 7.95 12.73 -0.91
CA CYS A 53 6.53 12.93 -1.26
C CYS A 53 5.59 12.47 -0.13
N GLY A 54 4.85 13.42 0.45
CA GLY A 54 3.87 13.16 1.50
C GLY A 54 2.68 12.34 1.01
N GLU A 55 2.27 12.49 -0.25
CA GLU A 55 1.17 11.72 -0.86
C GLU A 55 1.54 10.23 -0.99
N ALA A 56 2.74 9.92 -1.47
CA ALA A 56 3.22 8.52 -1.54
C ALA A 56 3.25 7.86 -0.16
N LEU A 57 3.74 8.59 0.86
CA LEU A 57 3.77 8.11 2.23
C LEU A 57 2.35 7.92 2.80
N GLY A 58 1.47 8.89 2.58
CA GLY A 58 0.08 8.86 3.04
C GLY A 58 -0.72 7.74 2.40
N ALA A 59 -0.58 7.55 1.09
CA ALA A 59 -1.20 6.45 0.36
C ALA A 59 -0.73 5.10 0.91
N ARG A 60 0.58 4.92 1.12
CA ARG A 60 1.11 3.70 1.71
C ARG A 60 0.52 3.43 3.10
N PHE A 61 0.48 4.46 3.95
CA PHE A 61 -0.10 4.35 5.29
C PHE A 61 -1.57 3.91 5.24
N ALA A 62 -2.38 4.61 4.45
CA ALA A 62 -3.81 4.36 4.35
C ALA A 62 -4.11 2.95 3.80
N ILE A 63 -3.41 2.54 2.74
CA ILE A 63 -3.68 1.27 2.07
C ILE A 63 -3.17 0.09 2.89
N ASP A 64 -1.99 0.16 3.51
CA ASP A 64 -1.51 -0.91 4.41
C ASP A 64 -2.43 -1.04 5.66
N ALA A 65 -2.94 0.08 6.19
CA ALA A 65 -3.90 0.06 7.29
C ALA A 65 -5.22 -0.60 6.86
N ALA A 66 -5.74 -0.25 5.67
CA ALA A 66 -6.93 -0.87 5.09
C ALA A 66 -6.73 -2.37 4.85
N MET A 67 -5.60 -2.78 4.26
CA MET A 67 -5.23 -4.19 4.07
C MET A 67 -5.27 -4.96 5.39
N ARG A 68 -4.68 -4.42 6.47
CA ARG A 68 -4.73 -5.06 7.78
C ARG A 68 -6.17 -5.16 8.31
N ALA A 69 -6.95 -4.09 8.19
CA ALA A 69 -8.34 -4.06 8.66
C ALA A 69 -9.26 -5.02 7.89
N THR A 70 -8.95 -5.30 6.62
CA THR A 70 -9.75 -6.16 5.76
C THR A 70 -9.17 -7.56 5.57
N ASN A 71 -8.17 -7.97 6.36
CA ASN A 71 -7.49 -9.26 6.21
C ASN A 71 -6.99 -9.49 4.77
N ASN A 72 -6.30 -8.51 4.22
CA ASN A 72 -5.75 -8.48 2.87
C ASN A 72 -6.81 -8.56 1.74
N GLN A 73 -8.07 -8.22 2.02
CA GLN A 73 -9.14 -8.13 1.01
C GLN A 73 -9.41 -6.66 0.67
N LEU A 74 -8.65 -6.12 -0.29
CA LEU A 74 -8.79 -4.73 -0.72
C LEU A 74 -8.65 -4.63 -2.24
N ILE A 75 -9.46 -3.77 -2.84
CA ILE A 75 -9.30 -3.33 -4.23
C ILE A 75 -9.24 -1.80 -4.22
N ALA A 76 -8.23 -1.23 -4.86
CA ALA A 76 -8.06 0.22 -4.94
C ALA A 76 -8.57 0.77 -6.28
N ALA A 77 -9.49 1.73 -6.21
CA ALA A 77 -9.88 2.55 -7.37
C ALA A 77 -9.25 3.93 -7.22
N ASN A 78 -8.36 4.30 -8.15
CA ASN A 78 -7.54 5.50 -8.03
C ASN A 78 -7.91 6.52 -9.13
N ALA A 79 -8.25 7.74 -8.71
CA ALA A 79 -8.53 8.84 -9.62
C ALA A 79 -7.25 9.27 -10.35
N THR A 80 -7.39 9.93 -11.51
CA THR A 80 -6.25 10.61 -12.14
C THR A 80 -5.66 11.62 -11.16
N GLY A 81 -4.34 11.65 -11.03
CA GLY A 81 -3.67 12.54 -10.09
C GLY A 81 -2.21 12.16 -9.90
N CYS A 82 -1.49 12.89 -9.06
CA CYS A 82 -0.09 12.62 -8.77
C CYS A 82 0.12 11.16 -8.34
N LEU A 83 -0.65 10.67 -7.36
CA LEU A 83 -0.57 9.27 -6.94
C LEU A 83 -0.71 8.28 -8.09
N GLU A 84 -1.63 8.49 -9.04
CA GLU A 84 -1.74 7.61 -10.20
C GLU A 84 -0.49 7.71 -11.10
N VAL A 85 -0.17 8.91 -11.57
CA VAL A 85 0.92 9.14 -12.54
C VAL A 85 2.26 8.59 -12.06
N PHE A 86 2.63 8.82 -10.78
CA PHE A 86 3.94 8.40 -10.32
C PHE A 86 4.00 6.91 -9.95
N THR A 87 2.87 6.25 -9.66
CA THR A 87 2.85 4.85 -9.23
C THR A 87 2.61 3.87 -10.37
N THR A 88 2.01 4.30 -11.49
CA THR A 88 1.71 3.42 -12.63
C THR A 88 2.24 3.92 -13.98
N PRO A 89 3.51 4.36 -14.06
CA PRO A 89 4.02 4.79 -15.34
C PRO A 89 4.35 3.58 -16.22
N TYR A 90 3.81 3.55 -17.44
CA TYR A 90 4.01 2.42 -18.35
C TYR A 90 5.50 2.06 -18.57
N PRO A 91 5.89 0.78 -18.58
CA PRO A 91 5.06 -0.44 -18.38
C PRO A 91 4.99 -0.92 -16.92
N GLU A 92 5.35 -0.07 -15.96
CA GLU A 92 5.58 -0.44 -14.56
C GLU A 92 4.38 -0.09 -13.67
N THR A 93 4.27 -0.79 -12.54
CA THR A 93 3.34 -0.47 -11.45
C THR A 93 3.99 -0.71 -10.11
N ALA A 94 3.79 0.22 -9.17
CA ALA A 94 4.18 0.08 -7.76
C ALA A 94 3.09 -0.57 -6.89
N TRP A 95 1.91 -0.87 -7.45
CA TRP A 95 0.81 -1.48 -6.72
C TRP A 95 0.95 -3.00 -6.68
N SER A 96 0.95 -3.56 -5.48
CA SER A 96 0.98 -5.02 -5.23
C SER A 96 -0.40 -5.61 -4.89
N ILE A 97 -1.46 -4.82 -5.06
CA ILE A 97 -2.86 -5.19 -4.82
C ILE A 97 -3.68 -5.02 -6.11
N PRO A 98 -4.88 -5.63 -6.22
CA PRO A 98 -5.81 -5.29 -7.27
C PRO A 98 -6.08 -3.78 -7.27
N TRP A 99 -5.71 -3.14 -8.37
CA TRP A 99 -5.78 -1.69 -8.53
C TRP A 99 -6.39 -1.38 -9.89
N ILE A 100 -7.21 -0.34 -9.95
CA ILE A 100 -7.82 0.12 -11.19
C ILE A 100 -7.82 1.64 -11.25
N HIS A 101 -7.59 2.13 -12.46
CA HIS A 101 -7.73 3.51 -12.83
C HIS A 101 -8.77 3.65 -13.93
N SER A 102 -9.50 4.77 -13.93
CA SER A 102 -10.44 5.13 -14.98
C SER A 102 -10.27 6.59 -15.39
N LEU A 103 -10.93 7.53 -14.70
CA LEU A 103 -10.89 8.96 -15.01
C LEU A 103 -10.77 9.78 -13.73
N PHE A 104 -10.47 11.06 -13.88
CA PHE A 104 -10.32 12.01 -12.77
C PHE A 104 -11.57 12.06 -11.86
N GLY A 105 -12.75 12.21 -12.47
CA GLY A 105 -13.99 12.50 -11.73
C GLY A 105 -14.83 11.29 -11.32
N ASN A 106 -14.41 10.04 -11.58
CA ASN A 106 -15.31 8.88 -11.46
C ASN A 106 -14.80 7.74 -10.55
N ALA A 107 -13.73 7.93 -9.79
CA ALA A 107 -13.17 6.86 -8.95
C ALA A 107 -14.20 6.27 -7.96
N SER A 108 -15.07 7.10 -7.38
CA SER A 108 -16.15 6.65 -6.48
C SER A 108 -17.24 5.83 -7.18
N ALA A 109 -17.57 6.19 -8.43
CA ALA A 109 -18.51 5.43 -9.26
C ALA A 109 -17.91 4.07 -9.64
N VAL A 110 -16.62 4.03 -9.99
CA VAL A 110 -15.88 2.78 -10.25
C VAL A 110 -15.85 1.90 -9.00
N ALA A 111 -15.53 2.46 -7.83
CA ALA A 111 -15.54 1.72 -6.55
C ALA A 111 -16.92 1.13 -6.23
N SER A 112 -17.99 1.90 -6.45
CA SER A 112 -19.38 1.43 -6.28
C SER A 112 -19.71 0.28 -7.23
N GLY A 113 -19.25 0.36 -8.48
CA GLY A 113 -19.39 -0.71 -9.47
C GLY A 113 -18.65 -1.99 -9.07
N ILE A 114 -17.42 -1.88 -8.55
CA ILE A 114 -16.65 -3.01 -8.02
C ILE A 114 -17.41 -3.68 -6.87
N ALA A 115 -17.93 -2.90 -5.92
CA ALA A 115 -18.70 -3.42 -4.80
C ALA A 115 -19.96 -4.16 -5.26
N ALA A 116 -20.72 -3.58 -6.21
CA ALA A 116 -21.90 -4.23 -6.79
C ALA A 116 -21.53 -5.54 -7.51
N ALA A 117 -20.43 -5.55 -8.27
CA ALA A 117 -19.96 -6.74 -8.96
C ALA A 117 -19.53 -7.85 -7.99
N LEU A 118 -18.83 -7.51 -6.90
CA LEU A 118 -18.44 -8.48 -5.86
C LEU A 118 -19.66 -9.07 -5.18
N LYS A 119 -20.65 -8.24 -4.84
CA LYS A 119 -21.93 -8.68 -4.24
C LYS A 119 -22.65 -9.71 -5.12
N VAL A 120 -22.73 -9.47 -6.44
CA VAL A 120 -23.34 -10.42 -7.38
C VAL A 120 -22.54 -11.71 -7.48
N LYS A 121 -21.21 -11.65 -7.34
CA LYS A 121 -20.32 -12.82 -7.29
C LYS A 121 -20.33 -13.55 -5.94
N GLY A 122 -21.12 -13.11 -4.96
CA GLY A 122 -21.19 -13.72 -3.63
C GLY A 122 -19.91 -13.51 -2.79
N ARG A 123 -19.19 -12.41 -3.02
CA ARG A 123 -17.97 -12.03 -2.31
C ARG A 123 -18.18 -10.80 -1.45
#